data_AF-X0UXI0-F1
#
_entry.id   AF-X0UXI0-F1
#
_cell.length_a   1.000
_cell.length_b   1.000
_cell.length_c   1.000
_cell.angle_alpha   90.00
_cell.angle_beta   90.00
_cell.angle_gamma   90.00
#
_symmetry.space_group_name_H-M   'P 1'
#
loop_
_entity.id
_entity.type
_entity.pdbx_description
1 polymer ?
#
loop_
_entity_poly.entity_id
_entity_poly.type
_entity_poly.pdbx_seq_one_letter_code
_entity_poly.pdbx_strand_id
1 'polypeptide(L)'
;LNLTMPACKCTLDAAKNIEFSTIVSVMARNGTEFGIKVSGLGDRWFTGPAGTVDGLLFPGYTTEDANPDIGDSVIAETAGIGGFAMAAAPAIVQFVGGSAKDAVNFTLKMYEITAAENNIFKIPALDFRGTPTGIDIRKVVETGILPSINTGIAHKDPGVGQVGAGLVKPPMNCFEDALQAFVEDLETKNLV
;
A
#
# COMPACT_ATOMS: atom_id res chain seq x y z
N LEU A 1 18.37 4.29 0.08
CA LEU A 1 17.18 4.76 -0.65
C LEU A 1 17.24 4.18 -2.07
N ASN A 2 16.32 3.31 -2.47
CA ASN A 2 16.26 2.88 -3.87
C ASN A 2 15.68 4.04 -4.70
N LEU A 3 16.09 4.18 -5.98
CA LEU A 3 15.56 5.22 -6.87
C LEU A 3 14.06 5.04 -7.16
N THR A 4 13.53 3.85 -6.87
CA THR A 4 12.13 3.49 -7.04
C THR A 4 11.19 4.37 -6.21
N MET A 5 11.47 4.57 -4.91
CA MET A 5 10.59 5.38 -4.04
C MET A 5 10.43 6.83 -4.53
N PRO A 6 11.50 7.61 -4.78
CA PRO A 6 11.35 8.98 -5.28
C PRO A 6 10.70 9.02 -6.69
N ALA A 7 10.91 8.01 -7.54
CA ALA A 7 10.22 7.91 -8.83
C ALA A 7 8.70 7.69 -8.66
N CYS A 8 8.30 6.78 -7.77
CA CYS A 8 6.89 6.54 -7.43
C CYS A 8 6.26 7.79 -6.83
N LYS A 9 6.97 8.44 -5.91
CA LYS A 9 6.54 9.69 -5.28
C LYS A 9 6.33 10.80 -6.31
N CYS A 10 7.29 11.01 -7.19
CA CYS A 10 7.20 12.01 -8.26
C CYS A 10 6.01 11.74 -9.19
N THR A 11 5.76 10.46 -9.52
CA THR A 11 4.61 10.06 -10.34
C THR A 11 3.28 10.37 -9.63
N LEU A 12 3.15 10.01 -8.36
CA LEU A 12 1.93 10.21 -7.59
C LEU A 12 1.67 11.66 -7.22
N ASP A 13 2.71 12.49 -7.07
CA ASP A 13 2.55 13.91 -6.81
C ASP A 13 1.85 14.64 -7.97
N ALA A 14 2.00 14.17 -9.21
CA ALA A 14 1.25 14.68 -10.36
C ALA A 14 -0.25 14.33 -10.31
N ALA A 15 -0.63 13.34 -9.50
CA ALA A 15 -2.01 12.91 -9.31
C ALA A 15 -2.66 13.47 -8.04
N LYS A 16 -2.03 14.43 -7.35
CA LYS A 16 -2.59 15.10 -6.18
C LYS A 16 -3.51 16.25 -6.53
N ASN A 17 -4.38 16.61 -5.59
CA ASN A 17 -5.25 17.79 -5.65
C ASN A 17 -6.17 17.80 -6.89
N ILE A 18 -6.56 16.62 -7.36
CA ILE A 18 -7.57 16.49 -8.42
C ILE A 18 -8.92 16.50 -7.74
N GLU A 19 -9.72 17.53 -8.04
CA GLU A 19 -11.05 17.70 -7.47
C GLU A 19 -11.91 16.43 -7.68
N PHE A 20 -12.64 16.03 -6.64
CA PHE A 20 -13.51 14.85 -6.63
C PHE A 20 -12.81 13.50 -6.86
N SER A 21 -11.48 13.45 -6.82
CA SER A 21 -10.74 12.19 -6.94
C SER A 21 -10.71 11.44 -5.61
N THR A 22 -11.18 10.20 -5.62
CA THR A 22 -11.14 9.26 -4.49
C THR A 22 -9.87 8.41 -4.46
N ILE A 23 -8.89 8.73 -5.31
CA ILE A 23 -7.64 7.98 -5.42
C ILE A 23 -6.68 8.32 -4.29
N VAL A 24 -6.16 7.28 -3.62
CA VAL A 24 -5.07 7.41 -2.66
C VAL A 24 -3.80 7.85 -3.40
N SER A 25 -3.26 9.01 -3.01
CA SER A 25 -2.05 9.60 -3.59
C SER A 25 -0.80 9.34 -2.75
N VAL A 26 -0.96 9.03 -1.47
CA VAL A 26 0.14 8.70 -0.56
C VAL A 26 -0.32 7.62 0.41
N MET A 27 0.52 6.63 0.61
CA MET A 27 0.55 5.81 1.82
C MET A 27 1.92 5.99 2.46
N ALA A 28 1.99 6.00 3.79
CA ALA A 28 3.23 6.06 4.56
C ALA A 28 3.02 5.51 5.97
N ARG A 29 4.12 5.19 6.67
CA ARG A 29 4.08 4.76 8.06
C ARG A 29 5.36 5.13 8.82
N ASN A 30 5.26 5.29 10.12
CA ASN A 30 6.36 5.79 10.95
C ASN A 30 6.76 4.84 12.10
N GLY A 31 6.26 3.60 12.11
CA GLY A 31 6.48 2.64 13.19
C GLY A 31 5.53 2.79 14.37
N THR A 32 4.55 3.69 14.29
CA THR A 32 3.47 3.86 15.28
C THR A 32 2.12 4.01 14.57
N GLU A 33 2.06 4.86 13.55
CA GLU A 33 0.89 5.10 12.73
C GLU A 33 1.16 4.75 11.26
N PHE A 34 0.11 4.28 10.61
CA PHE A 34 -0.04 4.25 9.16
C PHE A 34 -0.92 5.42 8.74
N GLY A 35 -0.61 6.06 7.61
CA GLY A 35 -1.37 7.19 7.11
C GLY A 35 -1.59 7.13 5.61
N ILE A 36 -2.75 7.64 5.17
CA ILE A 36 -3.04 7.87 3.76
C ILE A 36 -3.37 9.34 3.47
N LYS A 37 -3.13 9.76 2.23
CA LYS A 37 -3.70 10.97 1.64
C LYS A 37 -4.49 10.61 0.39
N VAL A 38 -5.60 11.30 0.17
CA VAL A 38 -6.49 11.11 -0.99
C VAL A 38 -6.44 12.36 -1.86
N SER A 39 -6.35 12.17 -3.18
CA SER A 39 -6.14 13.24 -4.15
C SER A 39 -7.15 14.39 -4.02
N GLY A 40 -8.44 14.08 -3.89
CA GLY A 40 -9.50 15.09 -3.73
C GLY A 40 -9.58 15.75 -2.35
N LEU A 41 -8.81 15.26 -1.36
CA LEU A 41 -8.83 15.76 0.03
C LEU A 41 -7.56 16.53 0.41
N GLY A 42 -6.74 16.88 -0.59
CA GLY A 42 -5.55 17.71 -0.42
C GLY A 42 -4.50 17.06 0.46
N ASP A 43 -3.99 17.82 1.43
CA ASP A 43 -2.88 17.41 2.30
C ASP A 43 -3.31 16.78 3.63
N ARG A 44 -4.61 16.57 3.84
CA ARG A 44 -5.14 15.94 5.05
C ARG A 44 -4.67 14.48 5.14
N TRP A 45 -4.17 14.10 6.32
CA TRP A 45 -3.83 12.72 6.66
C TRP A 45 -5.01 12.03 7.32
N PHE A 46 -5.21 10.76 6.97
CA PHE A 46 -6.10 9.83 7.65
C PHE A 46 -5.25 8.71 8.22
N THR A 47 -5.18 8.62 9.56
CA THR A 47 -4.23 7.75 10.25
C THR A 47 -4.92 6.67 11.08
N GLY A 48 -4.19 5.59 11.29
CA GLY A 48 -4.55 4.49 12.18
C GLY A 48 -3.28 3.82 12.70
N PRO A 49 -3.39 2.83 13.60
CA PRO A 49 -2.22 2.15 14.14
C PRO A 49 -1.44 1.43 13.05
N ALA A 50 -0.12 1.55 13.06
CA ALA A 50 0.75 0.77 12.18
C ALA A 50 0.61 -0.72 12.50
N GLY A 51 0.48 -1.55 11.47
CA GLY A 51 0.29 -2.99 11.61
C GLY A 51 1.59 -3.72 11.98
N THR A 52 1.44 -4.91 12.55
CA THR A 52 2.53 -5.88 12.66
C THR A 52 2.70 -6.60 11.32
N VAL A 53 3.95 -6.72 10.87
CA VAL A 53 4.28 -7.42 9.62
C VAL A 53 4.27 -8.93 9.86
N ASP A 54 3.48 -9.66 9.09
CA ASP A 54 3.41 -11.13 9.11
C ASP A 54 4.36 -11.72 8.08
N GLY A 55 5.34 -12.51 8.50
CA GLY A 55 6.34 -13.03 7.58
C GLY A 55 7.46 -13.84 8.22
N LEU A 56 8.53 -14.02 7.45
CA LEU A 56 9.69 -14.82 7.84
C LEU A 56 10.70 -13.95 8.57
N LEU A 57 11.13 -14.43 9.74
CA LEU A 57 12.20 -13.82 10.54
C LEU A 57 13.53 -14.51 10.24
N PHE A 58 14.62 -13.75 10.34
CA PHE A 58 15.97 -14.29 10.22
C PHE A 58 16.33 -15.15 11.43
N PRO A 59 17.24 -16.13 11.27
CA PRO A 59 17.67 -16.98 12.38
C PRO A 59 18.16 -16.14 13.57
N GLY A 60 17.63 -16.44 14.76
CA GLY A 60 17.99 -15.76 16.00
C GLY A 60 17.06 -14.62 16.42
N TYR A 61 16.04 -14.27 15.62
CA TYR A 61 15.02 -13.27 15.97
C TYR A 61 13.64 -13.90 16.15
N THR A 62 12.81 -13.25 16.96
CA THR A 62 11.40 -13.62 17.17
C THR A 62 10.46 -12.44 16.91
N THR A 63 9.16 -12.68 16.94
CA THR A 63 8.13 -11.64 16.71
C THR A 63 8.19 -10.52 17.74
N GLU A 64 8.70 -10.82 18.94
CA GLU A 64 8.87 -9.87 20.04
C GLU A 64 9.98 -8.84 19.77
N ASP A 65 10.87 -9.12 18.83
CA ASP A 65 11.95 -8.22 18.40
C ASP A 65 11.49 -7.22 17.34
N ALA A 66 10.35 -7.47 16.70
CA ALA A 66 9.85 -6.69 15.58
C ALA A 66 9.26 -5.33 16.01
N ASN A 67 9.58 -4.29 15.25
CA ASN A 67 8.88 -3.00 15.28
C ASN A 67 7.59 -3.06 14.45
N PRO A 68 6.54 -2.28 14.78
CA PRO A 68 5.45 -2.05 13.84
C PRO A 68 5.94 -1.48 12.50
N ASP A 69 5.15 -1.66 11.44
CA ASP A 69 5.53 -1.27 10.08
C ASP A 69 5.97 0.19 9.98
N ILE A 70 7.07 0.42 9.26
CA ILE A 70 7.78 1.70 9.24
C ILE A 70 8.37 2.01 7.87
N GLY A 71 8.33 3.30 7.51
CA GLY A 71 8.97 3.86 6.33
C GLY A 71 7.98 4.37 5.29
N ASP A 72 8.52 5.01 4.25
CA ASP A 72 7.73 5.54 3.12
C ASP A 72 7.70 4.58 1.92
N SER A 73 8.30 3.39 2.04
CA SER A 73 8.41 2.43 0.93
C SER A 73 7.08 1.97 0.36
N VAL A 74 6.00 2.02 1.16
CA VAL A 74 4.63 1.72 0.72
C VAL A 74 4.11 2.66 -0.38
N ILE A 75 4.82 3.76 -0.66
CA ILE A 75 4.60 4.58 -1.85
C ILE A 75 4.74 3.78 -3.16
N ALA A 76 5.53 2.70 -3.15
CA ALA A 76 5.67 1.78 -4.27
C ALA A 76 4.34 1.07 -4.58
N GLU A 77 3.67 0.56 -3.55
CA GLU A 77 2.32 -0.02 -3.65
C GLU A 77 1.28 1.02 -4.04
N THR A 78 1.36 2.24 -3.52
CA THR A 78 0.48 3.34 -3.96
C THR A 78 0.62 3.60 -5.46
N ALA A 79 1.83 3.46 -6.02
CA ALA A 79 2.10 3.61 -7.45
C ALA A 79 1.80 2.34 -8.27
N GLY A 80 1.25 1.28 -7.66
CA GLY A 80 0.87 0.06 -8.34
C GLY A 80 2.01 -0.92 -8.58
N ILE A 81 3.13 -0.83 -7.85
CA ILE A 81 4.20 -1.82 -7.87
C ILE A 81 4.38 -2.46 -6.48
N GLY A 82 5.50 -3.14 -6.20
CA GLY A 82 5.68 -3.84 -4.93
C GLY A 82 4.67 -4.97 -4.74
N GLY A 83 3.95 -5.00 -3.62
CA GLY A 83 2.89 -5.98 -3.34
C GLY A 83 1.76 -6.02 -4.38
N PHE A 84 1.54 -4.92 -5.12
CA PHE A 84 0.55 -4.86 -6.19
C PHE A 84 1.00 -5.60 -7.45
N ALA A 85 2.31 -5.70 -7.68
CA ALA A 85 2.93 -6.36 -8.83
C ALA A 85 3.62 -7.68 -8.44
N MET A 86 3.22 -8.30 -7.33
CA MET A 86 3.88 -9.49 -6.77
C MET A 86 3.87 -10.69 -7.74
N ALA A 87 2.86 -10.79 -8.62
CA ALA A 87 2.80 -11.75 -9.71
C ALA A 87 3.99 -11.65 -10.71
N ALA A 88 4.66 -10.49 -10.80
CA ALA A 88 5.85 -10.29 -11.62
C ALA A 88 7.15 -10.74 -10.93
N ALA A 89 7.10 -11.01 -9.62
CA ALA A 89 8.27 -11.37 -8.81
C ALA A 89 7.98 -12.58 -7.89
N PRO A 90 7.54 -13.74 -8.41
CA PRO A 90 7.12 -14.87 -7.60
C PRO A 90 8.21 -15.41 -6.67
N ALA A 91 9.49 -15.16 -6.96
CA ALA A 91 10.60 -15.54 -6.07
C ALA A 91 10.53 -14.86 -4.69
N ILE A 92 9.91 -13.68 -4.58
CA ILE A 92 9.85 -12.92 -3.33
C ILE A 92 9.14 -13.67 -2.21
N VAL A 93 8.23 -14.61 -2.54
CA VAL A 93 7.49 -15.40 -1.54
C VAL A 93 8.39 -16.29 -0.70
N GLN A 94 9.60 -16.61 -1.17
CA GLN A 94 10.61 -17.31 -0.37
C GLN A 94 11.18 -16.43 0.74
N PHE A 95 10.98 -15.11 0.65
CA PHE A 95 11.49 -14.12 1.59
C PHE A 95 10.38 -13.48 2.42
N VAL A 96 9.21 -13.21 1.83
CA VAL A 96 8.07 -12.57 2.53
C VAL A 96 7.01 -13.57 3.00
N GLY A 97 7.19 -14.86 2.73
CA GLY A 97 6.21 -15.91 3.02
C GLY A 97 5.15 -16.07 1.93
N GLY A 98 4.44 -17.20 1.99
CA GLY A 98 3.41 -17.59 1.02
C GLY A 98 3.93 -18.45 -0.14
N SER A 99 3.09 -18.63 -1.15
CA SER A 99 3.39 -19.40 -2.35
C SER A 99 3.38 -18.53 -3.62
N ALA A 100 3.97 -19.03 -4.71
CA ALA A 100 3.91 -18.35 -6.01
C ALA A 100 2.45 -18.11 -6.48
N LYS A 101 1.52 -18.99 -6.09
CA LYS A 101 0.08 -18.81 -6.33
C LYS A 101 -0.48 -17.64 -5.52
N ASP A 102 -0.04 -17.47 -4.28
CA ASP A 102 -0.46 -16.34 -3.45
C ASP A 102 0.01 -15.02 -4.03
N ALA A 103 1.24 -14.95 -4.56
CA ALA A 103 1.74 -13.76 -5.27
C ALA A 103 0.80 -13.34 -6.44
N VAL A 104 0.33 -14.31 -7.23
CA VAL A 104 -0.66 -14.08 -8.28
C VAL A 104 -1.99 -13.59 -7.70
N ASN A 105 -2.50 -14.27 -6.68
CA ASN A 105 -3.77 -13.92 -6.05
C ASN A 105 -3.74 -12.53 -5.41
N PHE A 106 -2.62 -12.11 -4.81
CA PHE A 106 -2.47 -10.77 -4.24
C PHE A 106 -2.59 -9.70 -5.32
N THR A 107 -1.86 -9.83 -6.43
CA THR A 107 -2.00 -8.92 -7.57
C THR A 107 -3.43 -8.92 -8.11
N LEU A 108 -4.06 -10.09 -8.29
CA LEU A 108 -5.41 -10.18 -8.82
C LEU A 108 -6.43 -9.45 -7.94
N LYS A 109 -6.35 -9.59 -6.62
CA LYS A 109 -7.21 -8.86 -5.67
C LYS A 109 -7.03 -7.35 -5.74
N MET A 110 -5.84 -6.85 -6.09
CA MET A 110 -5.62 -5.40 -6.16
C MET A 110 -6.34 -4.76 -7.36
N TYR A 111 -6.69 -5.51 -8.41
CA TYR A 111 -7.55 -4.98 -9.48
C TYR A 111 -8.97 -4.62 -9.00
N GLU A 112 -9.46 -5.29 -7.96
CA GLU A 112 -10.80 -5.02 -7.39
C GLU A 112 -10.86 -3.66 -6.69
N ILE A 113 -9.73 -3.15 -6.19
CA ILE A 113 -9.67 -1.89 -5.42
C ILE A 113 -8.97 -0.75 -6.17
N THR A 114 -8.60 -0.96 -7.43
CA THR A 114 -7.89 0.04 -8.24
C THR A 114 -8.75 0.55 -9.39
N ALA A 115 -8.47 1.75 -9.85
CA ALA A 115 -9.24 2.42 -10.89
C ALA A 115 -8.92 1.88 -12.29
N ALA A 116 -7.68 1.48 -12.56
CA ALA A 116 -7.25 1.04 -13.88
C ALA A 116 -6.03 0.12 -13.86
N GLU A 117 -5.71 -0.45 -15.01
CA GLU A 117 -4.43 -1.11 -15.27
C GLU A 117 -3.41 -0.11 -15.82
N ASN A 118 -2.16 -0.22 -15.40
CA ASN A 118 -1.07 0.62 -15.88
C ASN A 118 -0.75 0.34 -17.37
N ASN A 119 -0.53 1.39 -18.16
CA ASN A 119 -0.16 1.23 -19.57
C ASN A 119 1.35 0.97 -19.78
N ILE A 120 2.21 1.29 -18.81
CA ILE A 120 3.67 1.13 -18.88
C ILE A 120 4.13 -0.10 -18.12
N PHE A 121 3.71 -0.27 -16.86
CA PHE A 121 4.13 -1.40 -16.04
C PHE A 121 3.28 -2.63 -16.34
N LYS A 122 3.88 -3.63 -17.00
CA LYS A 122 3.21 -4.87 -17.42
C LYS A 122 3.68 -6.08 -16.62
N ILE A 123 2.79 -7.04 -16.41
CA ILE A 123 3.04 -8.29 -15.69
C ILE A 123 3.03 -9.46 -16.69
N PRO A 124 4.19 -9.99 -17.12
CA PRO A 124 4.25 -11.05 -18.14
C PRO A 124 3.46 -12.31 -17.77
N ALA A 125 3.50 -12.71 -16.49
CA ALA A 125 2.80 -13.91 -16.01
C ALA A 125 1.26 -13.78 -16.05
N LEU A 126 0.74 -12.57 -16.24
CA LEU A 126 -0.69 -12.29 -16.39
C LEU A 126 -1.00 -11.82 -17.82
N ASP A 127 -0.34 -12.40 -18.81
CA ASP A 127 -0.49 -12.06 -20.22
C ASP A 127 -0.28 -10.55 -20.49
N PHE A 128 0.74 -9.98 -19.86
CA PHE A 128 1.11 -8.57 -19.97
C PHE A 128 0.00 -7.58 -19.60
N ARG A 129 -0.94 -7.98 -18.73
CA ARG A 129 -1.84 -7.04 -18.05
C ARG A 129 -1.04 -5.94 -17.34
N GLY A 130 -1.60 -4.73 -17.31
CA GLY A 130 -0.99 -3.61 -16.60
C GLY A 130 -1.07 -3.80 -15.10
N THR A 131 -0.13 -3.25 -14.31
CA THR A 131 -0.23 -3.35 -12.86
C THR A 131 -1.47 -2.60 -12.33
N PRO A 132 -2.13 -3.10 -11.27
CA PRO A 132 -3.30 -2.42 -10.68
C PRO A 132 -2.89 -1.05 -10.15
N THR A 133 -3.52 0.03 -10.63
CA THR A 133 -3.09 1.42 -10.40
C THR A 133 -4.25 2.31 -9.97
N GLY A 134 -3.97 3.19 -8.99
CA GLY A 134 -4.94 4.15 -8.46
C GLY A 134 -5.89 3.49 -7.47
N ILE A 135 -5.45 3.31 -6.23
CA ILE A 135 -6.27 2.73 -5.15
C ILE A 135 -7.45 3.67 -4.88
N ASP A 136 -8.67 3.17 -5.01
CA ASP A 136 -9.90 3.94 -4.80
C ASP A 136 -10.48 3.64 -3.42
N ILE A 137 -10.58 4.65 -2.55
CA ILE A 137 -11.08 4.47 -1.17
C ILE A 137 -12.50 3.89 -1.15
N ARG A 138 -13.34 4.21 -2.16
CA ARG A 138 -14.71 3.68 -2.24
C ARG A 138 -14.70 2.17 -2.42
N LYS A 139 -13.86 1.68 -3.34
CA LYS A 139 -13.73 0.25 -3.64
C LYS A 139 -13.12 -0.51 -2.46
N VAL A 140 -12.16 0.08 -1.76
CA VAL A 140 -11.58 -0.52 -0.55
C VAL A 140 -12.67 -0.73 0.52
N VAL A 141 -13.46 0.29 0.80
CA VAL A 141 -14.55 0.20 1.79
C VAL A 141 -15.67 -0.75 1.33
N GLU A 142 -16.09 -0.66 0.07
CA GLU A 142 -17.15 -1.49 -0.51
C GLU A 142 -16.81 -2.98 -0.50
N THR A 143 -15.58 -3.33 -0.91
CA THR A 143 -15.16 -4.73 -1.04
C THR A 143 -14.59 -5.31 0.26
N GLY A 144 -14.20 -4.46 1.22
CA GLY A 144 -13.42 -4.85 2.39
C GLY A 144 -12.00 -5.32 2.08
N ILE A 145 -11.52 -5.17 0.83
CA ILE A 145 -10.19 -5.60 0.42
C ILE A 145 -9.18 -4.49 0.74
N LEU A 146 -8.21 -4.79 1.60
CA LEU A 146 -7.12 -3.87 1.94
C LEU A 146 -5.91 -4.04 1.00
N PRO A 147 -5.20 -2.93 0.68
CA PRO A 147 -3.93 -2.96 -0.06
C PRO A 147 -2.96 -4.02 0.47
N SER A 148 -2.36 -4.81 -0.43
CA SER A 148 -1.32 -5.78 -0.09
C SER A 148 0.05 -5.12 -0.13
N ILE A 149 0.71 -5.04 1.02
CA ILE A 149 2.01 -4.39 1.18
C ILE A 149 3.04 -5.46 1.52
N ASN A 150 4.13 -5.52 0.75
CA ASN A 150 5.30 -6.29 1.15
C ASN A 150 6.35 -5.34 1.76
N THR A 151 6.97 -5.76 2.84
CA THR A 151 7.88 -4.89 3.59
C THR A 151 8.91 -5.68 4.36
N GLY A 152 10.02 -5.02 4.70
CA GLY A 152 11.00 -5.55 5.64
C GLY A 152 10.50 -5.41 7.08
N ILE A 153 10.85 -6.37 7.93
CA ILE A 153 10.62 -6.31 9.37
C ILE A 153 11.86 -5.67 9.98
N ALA A 154 11.70 -4.50 10.61
CA ALA A 154 12.77 -3.83 11.34
C ALA A 154 12.74 -4.26 12.82
N HIS A 155 13.91 -4.34 13.45
CA HIS A 155 14.01 -4.54 14.89
C HIS A 155 13.48 -3.30 15.63
N LYS A 156 12.88 -3.49 16.81
CA LYS A 156 12.38 -2.40 17.67
C LYS A 156 13.50 -1.55 18.28
N ASP A 157 14.64 -2.17 18.57
CA ASP A 157 15.81 -1.47 19.12
C ASP A 157 16.64 -0.79 18.01
N PRO A 158 17.02 0.50 18.16
CA PRO A 158 17.78 1.24 17.16
C PRO A 158 19.12 0.60 16.79
N GLY A 159 19.43 0.57 15.50
CA GLY A 159 20.75 0.17 14.98
C GLY A 159 20.92 -1.33 14.71
N VAL A 160 19.99 -2.19 15.14
CA VAL A 160 20.02 -3.63 14.82
C VAL A 160 19.67 -3.88 13.35
N GLY A 161 18.70 -3.15 12.81
CA GLY A 161 18.35 -3.18 11.39
C GLY A 161 17.24 -4.17 11.04
N GLN A 162 17.32 -4.77 9.86
CA GLN A 162 16.29 -5.67 9.34
C GLN A 162 16.42 -7.07 9.96
N VAL A 163 15.31 -7.61 10.43
CA VAL A 163 15.22 -8.92 11.12
C VAL A 163 14.32 -9.91 10.40
N GLY A 164 13.71 -9.50 9.30
CA GLY A 164 12.84 -10.35 8.50
C GLY A 164 12.19 -9.60 7.36
N ALA A 165 11.20 -10.23 6.72
CA ALA A 165 10.33 -9.60 5.74
C ALA A 165 8.98 -10.32 5.67
N GLY A 166 7.97 -9.60 5.23
CA GLY A 166 6.61 -10.12 5.25
C GLY A 166 5.60 -9.26 4.53
N LEU A 167 4.35 -9.57 4.82
CA LEU A 167 3.17 -8.89 4.33
C LEU A 167 2.52 -8.13 5.49
N VAL A 168 1.97 -6.96 5.18
CA VAL A 168 1.20 -6.17 6.13
C VAL A 168 0.01 -5.55 5.42
N LYS A 169 -1.02 -5.23 6.18
CA LYS A 169 -2.21 -4.53 5.71
C LYS A 169 -2.30 -3.16 6.39
N PRO A 170 -2.71 -2.11 5.67
CA PRO A 170 -3.05 -0.85 6.30
C PRO A 170 -4.29 -1.03 7.19
N PRO A 171 -4.49 -0.17 8.21
CA PRO A 171 -5.69 -0.23 9.02
C PRO A 171 -6.90 0.28 8.22
N MET A 172 -8.05 -0.40 8.34
CA MET A 172 -9.26 -0.09 7.56
C MET A 172 -9.79 1.33 7.84
N ASN A 173 -9.67 1.81 9.07
CA ASN A 173 -10.17 3.13 9.47
C ASN A 173 -9.56 4.25 8.63
N CYS A 174 -8.30 4.13 8.15
CA CYS A 174 -7.72 5.10 7.22
C CYS A 174 -8.59 5.35 5.98
N PHE A 175 -9.26 4.32 5.46
CA PHE A 175 -10.11 4.40 4.27
C PHE A 175 -11.55 4.81 4.61
N GLU A 176 -12.09 4.31 5.72
CA GLU A 176 -13.42 4.70 6.22
C GLU A 176 -13.47 6.19 6.58
N ASP A 177 -12.49 6.66 7.36
CA ASP A 177 -12.38 8.06 7.77
C ASP A 177 -12.16 8.98 6.55
N ALA A 178 -11.38 8.53 5.57
CA ALA A 178 -11.18 9.26 4.32
C ALA A 178 -12.45 9.34 3.47
N LEU A 179 -13.22 8.24 3.40
CA LEU A 179 -14.47 8.21 2.65
C LEU A 179 -15.52 9.11 3.32
N GLN A 180 -15.63 9.07 4.65
CA GLN A 180 -16.50 9.96 5.39
C GLN A 180 -16.15 11.44 5.13
N ALA A 181 -14.87 11.80 5.25
CA ALA A 181 -14.43 13.16 4.97
C ALA A 181 -14.65 13.59 3.51
N PHE A 182 -14.61 12.66 2.56
CA PHE A 182 -14.94 12.91 1.17
C PHE A 182 -16.42 13.23 0.97
N VAL A 183 -17.31 12.50 1.63
CA VAL A 183 -18.76 12.81 1.60
C VAL A 183 -19.04 14.17 2.24
N GLU A 184 -18.44 14.45 3.41
CA GLU A 184 -18.58 15.75 4.08
C GLU A 184 -18.13 16.92 3.17
N ASP A 185 -17.01 16.77 2.43
CA ASP A 185 -16.55 17.78 1.46
C ASP A 185 -17.57 18.01 0.33
N LEU A 186 -18.18 16.94 -0.19
CA LEU A 186 -19.22 17.06 -1.22
C LEU A 186 -20.50 17.75 -0.71
N GLU A 187 -20.93 17.41 0.52
CA GLU A 187 -22.08 18.05 1.18
C GLU A 187 -21.84 19.55 1.37
N THR A 188 -20.64 19.95 1.82
CA THR A 188 -20.31 21.38 2.01
C THR A 188 -20.34 22.16 0.70
N LYS A 189 -20.14 21.48 -0.43
CA LYS A 189 -20.21 22.04 -1.79
C LYS A 189 -21.61 21.96 -2.41
N ASN A 190 -22.60 21.40 -1.71
CA ASN A 190 -23.97 21.13 -2.19
C ASN A 190 -24.00 20.24 -3.44
N LEU A 191 -23.13 19.24 -3.51
CA LEU A 191 -23.06 18.29 -4.63
C LEU A 191 -23.77 16.96 -4.36
N VAL A 192 -24.13 16.70 -3.09
CA VAL A 192 -24.93 15.57 -2.61
C VAL A 192 -25.86 16.03 -1.50
#